data_AF-A0A7K5X3E4-F1
#
_entry.id   AF-A0A7K5X3E4-F1
#
_cell.length_a   1.000
_cell.length_b   1.000
_cell.length_c   1.000
_cell.angle_alpha   90.00
_cell.angle_beta   90.00
_cell.angle_gamma   90.00
#
_symmetry.space_group_name_H-M   'P 1'
#
loop_
_entity.id
_entity.type
_entity.pdbx_description
1 polymer ?
#
loop_
_entity_poly.entity_id
_entity_poly.type
_entity_poly.pdbx_seq_one_letter_code
_entity_poly.pdbx_strand_id
1 'polypeptide(L)'
;ESIPMKSLSCYNDYNSQVTCTWMEHSEAHALVGMILYQRNVFIEGNKEMFCKRQTENYSHETSDSYVHWVCHNTTDTFAIGVEDIYSFKPNKTLQAELNVDLFQNVQTLPPQNLSVNLMASGDFLLTWKAADGSQGLGNALEYEVTYKREWESWEKAASLLLSNTTSCHLHHKDLVPGSSYVARVRARPGQASGFSGQYSEWSTEASWETPEGGLQPRNLRCLFDGADHLTCSWEVKKAITTSVLFGLFFRVTPASAEEECSPVHEKALPHVPYVVQSCEIPVNSSSGQSQYHVSVRAKTEEKQIEAHKNIKVLPPANVSVTVTENQEYELRWTKYALRYSFIKQRYQVEYWKNNQYKKVSLESAR
;
A
#
# COMPACT_ATOMS: atom_id res chain seq x y z
N GLU A 1 15.79 3.05 35.98
CA GLU A 1 17.06 3.03 36.73
C GLU A 1 18.18 2.49 35.85
N SER A 2 19.35 3.14 35.87
CA SER A 2 20.50 2.82 35.01
C SER A 2 21.21 1.52 35.47
N ILE A 3 22.00 0.90 34.60
CA ILE A 3 22.75 -0.33 34.92
C ILE A 3 23.73 -0.11 36.09
N PRO A 4 24.51 0.99 36.15
CA PRO A 4 25.34 1.30 37.32
C PRO A 4 24.54 1.37 38.61
N MET A 5 23.35 1.99 38.59
CA MET A 5 22.54 2.13 39.80
C MET A 5 21.91 0.79 40.23
N LYS A 6 21.36 0.00 39.30
CA LYS A 6 20.78 -1.32 39.60
C LYS A 6 21.80 -2.32 40.13
N SER A 7 23.04 -2.23 39.67
CA SER A 7 24.12 -3.14 40.06
C SER A 7 24.94 -2.64 41.24
N LEU A 8 24.67 -1.42 41.73
CA LEU A 8 25.39 -0.85 42.86
C LEU A 8 25.06 -1.63 44.13
N SER A 9 26.10 -2.21 44.74
CA SER A 9 26.04 -2.84 46.04
C SER A 9 27.17 -2.29 46.89
N CYS A 10 26.84 -1.68 48.03
CA CYS A 10 27.80 -1.09 48.94
C CYS A 10 27.71 -1.76 50.30
N TYR A 11 28.87 -2.08 50.88
CA TYR A 11 29.01 -2.62 52.22
C TYR A 11 30.15 -1.90 52.94
N ASN A 12 30.11 -1.86 54.26
CA ASN A 12 31.12 -1.22 55.09
C ASN A 12 31.54 -2.14 56.25
N ASP A 13 32.74 -1.91 56.78
CA ASP A 13 33.29 -2.66 57.91
C ASP A 13 32.91 -2.06 59.28
N TYR A 14 32.10 -0.99 59.28
CA TYR A 14 31.71 -0.20 60.45
C TYR A 14 32.88 0.32 61.31
N ASN A 15 34.08 0.39 60.71
CA ASN A 15 35.31 0.83 61.36
C ASN A 15 35.94 1.99 60.60
N SER A 16 36.29 1.77 59.33
CA SER A 16 36.93 2.81 58.51
C SER A 16 36.71 2.69 57.01
N GLN A 17 36.20 1.56 56.50
CA GLN A 17 36.17 1.27 55.07
C GLN A 17 34.76 1.03 54.53
N VAL A 18 34.49 1.62 53.37
CA VAL A 18 33.30 1.40 52.55
C VAL A 18 33.76 0.84 51.21
N THR A 19 33.16 -0.27 50.79
CA THR A 19 33.40 -0.89 49.49
C THR A 19 32.11 -0.98 48.71
N CYS A 20 32.13 -0.49 47.48
CA CYS A 20 31.02 -0.55 46.55
C CYS A 20 31.41 -1.32 45.29
N THR A 21 30.53 -2.17 44.80
CA THR A 21 30.66 -2.84 43.50
C THR A 21 29.54 -2.41 42.59
N TRP A 22 29.85 -2.16 41.32
CA TRP A 22 28.85 -1.83 40.30
C TRP A 22 29.33 -2.23 38.90
N MET A 23 28.42 -2.22 37.94
CA MET A 23 28.66 -2.62 36.56
C MET A 23 28.21 -1.54 35.57
N GLU A 24 28.90 -1.44 34.43
CA GLU A 24 28.45 -0.68 33.27
C GLU A 24 28.74 -1.40 31.96
N HIS A 25 28.03 -1.03 30.90
CA HIS A 25 28.26 -1.61 29.58
C HIS A 25 29.59 -1.12 29.00
N SER A 26 30.38 -2.03 28.43
CA SER A 26 31.70 -1.72 27.87
C SER A 26 31.66 -0.68 26.75
N GLU A 27 30.64 -0.75 25.89
CA GLU A 27 30.43 0.23 24.82
C GLU A 27 30.05 1.62 25.38
N ALA A 28 29.23 1.66 26.43
CA ALA A 28 28.85 2.92 27.07
C ALA A 28 30.06 3.57 27.73
N HIS A 29 30.87 2.78 28.46
CA HIS A 29 32.12 3.22 29.07
C HIS A 29 33.09 3.82 28.04
N ALA A 30 33.22 3.19 26.87
CA ALA A 30 34.08 3.67 25.79
C ALA A 30 33.67 5.09 25.30
N LEU A 31 32.38 5.43 25.39
CA LEU A 31 31.85 6.74 25.00
C LEU A 31 31.90 7.75 26.14
N VAL A 32 31.44 7.35 27.33
CA VAL A 32 31.34 8.16 28.53
C VAL A 32 31.57 7.30 29.78
N GLY A 33 32.58 7.67 30.57
CA GLY A 33 32.86 6.98 31.83
C GLY A 33 31.97 7.52 32.95
N MET A 34 31.53 6.65 33.84
CA MET A 34 30.76 7.04 35.02
C MET A 34 31.64 7.09 36.26
N ILE A 35 31.43 8.10 37.10
CA ILE A 35 32.13 8.29 38.37
C ILE A 35 31.11 8.13 39.49
N LEU A 36 31.42 7.28 40.47
CA LEU A 36 30.59 7.05 41.65
C LEU A 36 30.94 8.08 42.73
N TYR A 37 29.92 8.72 43.29
CA TYR A 37 30.03 9.66 44.39
C TYR A 37 29.21 9.19 45.59
N GLN A 38 29.74 9.39 46.78
CA GLN A 38 29.07 9.20 48.06
C GLN A 38 28.81 10.56 48.73
N ARG A 39 27.63 10.72 49.32
CA ARG A 39 27.27 11.85 50.18
C ARG A 39 26.54 11.37 51.43
N ASN A 40 26.75 12.03 52.55
CA ASN A 40 25.97 11.86 53.77
C ASN A 40 25.96 13.17 54.56
N VAL A 41 25.36 13.19 55.75
CA VAL A 41 25.25 14.41 56.58
C VAL A 41 26.61 14.94 57.06
N PHE A 42 27.64 14.10 57.12
CA PHE A 42 28.99 14.45 57.58
C PHE A 42 29.99 14.67 56.44
N ILE A 43 29.63 14.32 55.20
CA ILE A 43 30.46 14.53 54.00
C ILE A 43 30.04 15.87 53.36
N GLU A 44 30.96 16.82 53.31
CA GLU A 44 30.74 18.08 52.57
C GLU A 44 30.63 17.80 51.07
N GLY A 45 29.41 17.92 50.54
CA GLY A 45 29.13 17.75 49.11
C GLY A 45 29.11 16.29 48.66
N ASN A 46 29.68 16.04 47.48
CA ASN A 46 29.74 14.71 46.87
C ASN A 46 31.21 14.26 46.86
N LYS A 47 31.56 13.26 47.67
CA LYS A 47 32.91 12.69 47.70
C LYS A 47 33.04 11.62 46.63
N GLU A 48 34.04 11.75 45.77
CA GLU A 48 34.34 10.76 44.73
C GLU A 48 34.84 9.46 45.35
N MET A 49 34.30 8.33 44.89
CA MET A 49 34.74 7.00 45.29
C MET A 49 35.91 6.55 44.40
N PHE A 50 36.95 5.98 45.00
CA PHE A 50 38.11 5.49 44.24
C PHE A 50 37.82 4.12 43.63
N CYS A 51 37.43 4.12 42.35
CA CYS A 51 37.06 2.93 41.60
C CYS A 51 38.22 2.34 40.80
N LYS A 52 38.37 1.01 40.83
CA LYS A 52 39.28 0.26 39.96
C LYS A 52 38.51 -0.82 39.21
N ARG A 53 38.89 -1.05 37.96
CA ARG A 53 38.32 -2.13 37.14
C ARG A 53 38.73 -3.48 37.72
N GLN A 54 37.76 -4.32 38.02
CA GLN A 54 37.99 -5.68 38.45
C GLN A 54 38.37 -6.55 37.23
N THR A 55 39.53 -7.21 37.29
CA THR A 55 40.10 -7.94 36.15
C THR A 55 40.18 -9.46 36.33
N GLU A 56 39.85 -10.01 37.52
CA GLU A 56 39.97 -11.45 37.78
C GLU A 56 38.81 -12.05 38.60
N ASN A 57 38.42 -13.27 38.20
CA ASN A 57 37.61 -14.30 38.91
C ASN A 57 36.08 -14.19 38.93
N TYR A 58 35.43 -14.06 37.78
CA TYR A 58 34.13 -14.72 37.58
C TYR A 58 34.25 -15.76 36.47
N SER A 59 33.97 -17.01 36.85
CA SER A 59 33.77 -18.15 35.96
C SER A 59 32.74 -17.81 34.88
N HIS A 60 33.07 -18.17 33.64
CA HIS A 60 32.21 -18.18 32.44
C HIS A 60 30.71 -18.26 32.76
N GLU A 61 30.01 -17.12 32.74
CA GLU A 61 28.54 -17.05 32.53
C GLU A 61 27.99 -15.62 32.37
N THR A 62 28.77 -14.57 32.66
CA THR A 62 28.38 -13.18 32.35
C THR A 62 29.12 -12.65 31.13
N SER A 63 28.35 -12.39 30.06
CA SER A 63 28.75 -11.78 28.79
C SER A 63 29.86 -10.71 28.92
N ASP A 64 30.90 -10.77 28.08
CA ASP A 64 32.05 -9.83 27.95
C ASP A 64 31.65 -8.34 27.72
N SER A 65 30.35 -8.06 27.70
CA SER A 65 29.73 -6.77 27.48
C SER A 65 29.72 -5.85 28.71
N TYR A 66 30.07 -6.33 29.90
CA TYR A 66 30.00 -5.52 31.13
C TYR A 66 31.34 -5.36 31.85
N VAL A 67 31.67 -4.12 32.19
CA VAL A 67 32.82 -3.74 33.00
C VAL A 67 32.40 -3.70 34.47
N HIS A 68 33.13 -4.43 35.30
CA HIS A 68 32.90 -4.50 36.74
C HIS A 68 33.87 -3.56 37.46
N TRP A 69 33.32 -2.75 38.36
CA TRP A 69 34.05 -1.77 39.14
C TRP A 69 33.97 -2.09 40.61
N VAL A 70 35.11 -2.01 41.29
CA VAL A 70 35.20 -2.08 42.75
C VAL A 70 35.75 -0.74 43.22
N CYS A 71 34.98 -0.07 44.07
CA CYS A 71 35.31 1.25 44.58
C CYS A 71 35.47 1.22 46.09
N HIS A 72 36.48 1.92 46.58
CA HIS A 72 36.75 2.03 48.01
C HIS A 72 36.73 3.50 48.45
N ASN A 73 36.30 3.70 49.69
CA ASN A 73 36.40 4.98 50.37
C ASN A 73 36.64 4.75 51.86
N THR A 74 37.30 5.70 52.51
CA THR A 74 37.46 5.72 53.96
C THR A 74 36.57 6.77 54.59
N THR A 75 35.95 6.40 55.70
CA THR A 75 35.09 7.26 56.51
C THR A 75 35.31 6.98 57.98
N ASP A 76 35.30 8.02 58.82
CA ASP A 76 35.57 7.91 60.25
C ASP A 76 34.28 7.94 61.08
N THR A 77 33.12 7.99 60.42
CA THR A 77 31.81 8.21 61.05
C THR A 77 30.80 7.14 60.62
N PHE A 78 30.35 6.35 61.59
CA PHE A 78 29.29 5.35 61.44
C PHE A 78 28.29 5.49 62.59
N ALA A 79 27.01 5.66 62.28
CA ALA A 79 25.94 5.69 63.29
C ALA A 79 24.61 5.22 62.73
N ILE A 80 23.75 4.68 63.61
CA ILE A 80 22.47 4.02 63.29
C ILE A 80 21.43 4.95 62.62
N GLY A 81 21.68 6.26 62.56
CA GLY A 81 20.83 7.25 61.88
C GLY A 81 21.49 7.95 60.67
N VAL A 82 22.62 7.44 60.18
CA VAL A 82 23.33 8.04 59.04
C VAL A 82 22.96 7.31 57.76
N GLU A 83 22.38 8.04 56.82
CA GLU A 83 22.08 7.53 55.48
C GLU A 83 23.14 7.98 54.49
N ASP A 84 23.82 7.01 53.87
CA ASP A 84 24.72 7.23 52.74
C ASP A 84 23.95 7.21 51.43
N ILE A 85 24.14 8.25 50.62
CA ILE A 85 23.51 8.38 49.32
C ILE A 85 24.58 8.32 48.24
N TYR A 86 24.38 7.41 47.30
CA TYR A 86 25.29 7.19 46.19
C TYR A 86 24.71 7.76 44.90
N SER A 87 25.56 8.39 44.08
CA SER A 87 25.16 8.95 42.80
C SER A 87 26.24 8.72 41.75
N PHE A 88 25.83 8.51 40.51
CA PHE A 88 26.75 8.44 39.39
C PHE A 88 26.71 9.74 38.59
N LYS A 89 27.88 10.27 38.21
CA LYS A 89 27.99 11.38 37.26
C LYS A 89 28.90 11.01 36.10
N PRO A 90 28.55 11.40 34.86
CA PRO A 90 29.44 11.21 33.73
C PRO A 90 30.69 12.07 33.89
N ASN A 91 31.82 11.55 33.41
CA ASN A 91 33.10 12.28 33.37
C ASN A 91 33.15 13.39 32.29
N LYS A 92 32.08 13.53 31.51
CA LYS A 92 31.88 14.55 30.49
C LYS A 92 30.56 15.26 30.74
N THR A 93 30.52 16.57 30.48
CA THR A 93 29.28 17.33 30.49
C THR A 93 28.45 16.97 29.25
N LEU A 94 27.32 16.31 29.45
CA LEU A 94 26.35 15.98 28.40
C LEU A 94 25.14 16.89 28.54
N GLN A 95 25.15 18.00 27.82
CA GLN A 95 24.13 19.03 27.91
C GLN A 95 23.82 19.62 26.53
N ALA A 96 22.56 19.95 26.30
CA ALA A 96 22.10 20.70 25.14
C ALA A 96 21.22 21.85 25.62
N GLU A 97 21.48 23.05 25.12
CA GLU A 97 20.72 24.26 25.40
C GLU A 97 20.24 24.89 24.10
N LEU A 98 19.02 25.41 24.09
CA LEU A 98 18.43 26.04 22.92
C LEU A 98 17.57 27.23 23.34
N ASN A 99 17.86 28.40 22.79
CA ASN A 99 16.98 29.56 22.90
C ASN A 99 15.88 29.43 21.84
N VAL A 100 14.64 29.24 22.28
CA VAL A 100 13.49 29.05 21.38
C VAL A 100 12.72 30.37 21.26
N ASP A 101 12.69 30.93 20.05
CA ASP A 101 11.76 32.01 19.72
C ASP A 101 10.39 31.42 19.43
N LEU A 102 9.43 31.69 20.32
CA LEU A 102 8.08 31.13 20.25
C LEU A 102 7.33 31.53 18.97
N PHE A 103 7.62 32.70 18.39
CA PHE A 103 6.90 33.18 17.20
C PHE A 103 7.54 32.74 15.89
N GLN A 104 8.78 32.25 15.94
CA GLN A 104 9.50 31.71 14.79
C GLN A 104 9.58 30.16 14.77
N ASN A 105 9.08 29.50 15.81
CA ASN A 105 9.09 28.04 15.95
C ASN A 105 7.70 27.51 16.30
N VAL A 106 6.67 27.99 15.59
CA VAL A 106 5.28 27.58 15.84
C VAL A 106 4.99 26.27 15.12
N GLN A 107 4.59 25.25 15.87
CA GLN A 107 3.93 24.07 15.32
C GLN A 107 2.49 24.05 15.83
N THR A 108 1.53 24.20 14.92
CA THR A 108 0.11 24.23 15.28
C THR A 108 -0.41 22.82 15.52
N LEU A 109 -1.53 22.73 16.25
CA LEU A 109 -2.25 21.47 16.40
C LEU A 109 -2.93 21.08 15.07
N PRO A 110 -3.07 19.77 14.80
CA PRO A 110 -3.69 19.28 13.57
C PRO A 110 -5.14 19.76 13.45
N PRO A 111 -5.59 20.14 12.24
CA PRO A 111 -7.00 20.45 11.98
C PRO A 111 -7.93 19.33 12.43
N GLN A 112 -9.11 19.69 12.92
CA GLN A 112 -10.08 18.76 13.50
C GLN A 112 -11.39 18.75 12.72
N ASN A 113 -12.19 17.70 12.90
CA ASN A 113 -13.51 17.56 12.30
C ASN A 113 -13.50 17.72 10.77
N LEU A 114 -12.51 17.12 10.09
CA LEU A 114 -12.52 17.04 8.64
C LEU A 114 -13.72 16.21 8.19
N SER A 115 -14.57 16.82 7.37
CA SER A 115 -15.76 16.19 6.80
C SER A 115 -15.88 16.52 5.31
N VAL A 116 -16.51 15.62 4.55
CA VAL A 116 -16.71 15.76 3.10
C VAL A 116 -18.20 15.70 2.84
N ASN A 117 -18.73 16.69 2.13
CA ASN A 117 -20.15 16.78 1.79
C ASN A 117 -20.34 16.84 0.28
N LEU A 118 -21.24 16.00 -0.25
CA LEU A 118 -21.66 16.04 -1.66
C LEU A 118 -22.64 17.19 -1.87
N MET A 119 -22.32 18.09 -2.79
CA MET A 119 -23.17 19.22 -3.14
C MET A 119 -24.17 18.86 -4.24
N ALA A 120 -25.24 19.65 -4.37
CA ALA A 120 -26.27 19.45 -5.41
C ALA A 120 -25.70 19.56 -6.85
N SER A 121 -24.56 20.23 -7.02
CA SER A 121 -23.82 20.31 -8.30
C SER A 121 -23.09 19.01 -8.67
N GLY A 122 -22.98 18.05 -7.74
CA GLY A 122 -22.13 16.86 -7.87
C GLY A 122 -20.71 17.05 -7.34
N ASP A 123 -20.30 18.28 -7.02
CA ASP A 123 -18.99 18.59 -6.44
C ASP A 123 -18.92 18.22 -4.95
N PHE A 124 -17.70 18.15 -4.42
CA PHE A 124 -17.45 17.82 -3.02
C PHE A 124 -16.91 19.01 -2.25
N LEU A 125 -17.53 19.31 -1.11
CA LEU A 125 -17.09 20.34 -0.18
C LEU A 125 -16.45 19.69 1.04
N LEU A 126 -15.14 19.88 1.18
CA LEU A 126 -14.39 19.52 2.37
C LEU A 126 -14.47 20.67 3.35
N THR A 127 -14.77 20.39 4.61
CA THR A 127 -14.77 21.37 5.70
C THR A 127 -14.04 20.81 6.90
N TRP A 128 -13.32 21.67 7.61
CA TRP A 128 -12.63 21.32 8.84
C TRP A 128 -12.73 22.49 9.83
N LYS A 129 -12.23 22.28 11.05
CA LYS A 129 -12.05 23.33 12.06
C LYS A 129 -10.58 23.45 12.37
N ALA A 130 -10.12 24.68 12.59
CA ALA A 130 -8.85 24.91 13.26
C ALA A 130 -8.91 24.26 14.65
N ALA A 131 -7.78 23.70 15.11
CA ALA A 131 -7.72 23.10 16.44
C ALA A 131 -8.01 24.12 17.54
N ASP A 132 -8.71 23.67 18.60
CA ASP A 132 -8.95 24.46 19.79
C ASP A 132 -7.61 24.94 20.40
N GLY A 133 -7.52 26.23 20.73
CA GLY A 133 -6.26 26.89 21.13
C GLY A 133 -5.50 27.58 19.99
N SER A 134 -5.80 27.26 18.73
CA SER A 134 -5.24 27.96 17.55
C SER A 134 -6.11 29.15 17.10
N GLN A 135 -7.16 29.48 17.84
CA GLN A 135 -8.14 30.51 17.45
C GLN A 135 -7.54 31.92 17.37
N GLY A 136 -6.48 32.20 18.14
CA GLY A 136 -5.72 33.45 18.03
C GLY A 136 -4.90 33.59 16.73
N LEU A 137 -4.66 32.48 16.03
CA LEU A 137 -3.93 32.41 14.75
C LEU A 137 -4.88 32.28 13.54
N GLY A 138 -6.20 32.42 13.71
CA GLY A 138 -7.21 32.03 12.69
C GLY A 138 -6.93 32.53 11.26
N ASN A 139 -6.74 33.84 11.08
CA ASN A 139 -6.46 34.46 9.77
C ASN A 139 -4.97 34.43 9.38
N ALA A 140 -4.17 33.74 10.19
CA ALA A 140 -2.73 33.59 10.08
C ALA A 140 -2.36 32.15 9.72
N LEU A 141 -3.31 31.29 9.34
CA LEU A 141 -3.06 29.89 8.97
C LEU A 141 -3.24 29.64 7.47
N GLU A 142 -2.29 28.89 6.93
CA GLU A 142 -2.41 28.21 5.65
C GLU A 142 -2.68 26.73 5.89
N TYR A 143 -3.54 26.16 5.06
CA TYR A 143 -3.92 24.76 5.10
C TYR A 143 -3.45 24.07 3.84
N GLU A 144 -2.88 22.89 4.00
CA GLU A 144 -2.60 21.98 2.90
C GLU A 144 -3.60 20.83 2.97
N VAL A 145 -4.43 20.72 1.94
CA VAL A 145 -5.36 19.62 1.75
C VAL A 145 -4.72 18.65 0.78
N THR A 146 -4.56 17.40 1.19
CA THR A 146 -4.09 16.33 0.31
C THR A 146 -5.15 15.28 0.15
N TYR A 147 -5.36 14.80 -1.07
CA TYR A 147 -6.34 13.76 -1.36
C TYR A 147 -5.84 12.80 -2.43
N LYS A 148 -6.32 11.56 -2.33
CA LYS A 148 -5.96 10.47 -3.24
C LYS A 148 -7.09 9.44 -3.28
N ARG A 149 -7.04 8.54 -4.24
CA ARG A 149 -7.86 7.32 -4.16
C ARG A 149 -7.34 6.42 -3.06
N GLU A 150 -8.22 5.65 -2.45
CA GLU A 150 -7.89 4.83 -1.28
C GLU A 150 -6.70 3.89 -1.54
N TRP A 151 -6.65 3.29 -2.73
CA TRP A 151 -5.58 2.38 -3.16
C TRP A 151 -4.27 3.06 -3.60
N GLU A 152 -4.27 4.39 -3.81
CA GLU A 152 -3.07 5.12 -4.25
C GLU A 152 -2.13 5.40 -3.07
N SER A 153 -0.84 5.62 -3.37
CA SER A 153 0.15 6.05 -2.38
C SER A 153 0.04 7.57 -2.11
N TRP A 154 0.29 7.99 -0.87
CA TRP A 154 0.32 9.41 -0.51
C TRP A 154 1.38 10.23 -1.26
N GLU A 155 2.45 9.60 -1.75
CA GLU A 155 3.50 10.25 -2.57
C GLU A 155 2.98 10.79 -3.91
N LYS A 156 1.87 10.22 -4.42
CA LYS A 156 1.25 10.62 -5.69
C LYS A 156 -0.07 11.37 -5.48
N ALA A 157 -0.38 11.74 -4.24
CA ALA A 157 -1.60 12.44 -3.90
C ALA A 157 -1.62 13.85 -4.52
N ALA A 158 -2.82 14.33 -4.82
CA ALA A 158 -3.00 15.73 -5.17
C ALA A 158 -2.95 16.58 -3.90
N SER A 159 -2.25 17.71 -3.97
CA SER A 159 -2.12 18.68 -2.88
C SER A 159 -2.66 20.03 -3.29
N LEU A 160 -3.44 20.65 -2.42
CA LEU A 160 -4.00 21.99 -2.58
C LEU A 160 -3.57 22.84 -1.39
N LEU A 161 -2.94 23.98 -1.67
CA LEU A 161 -2.58 24.96 -0.66
C LEU A 161 -3.65 26.06 -0.61
N LEU A 162 -4.18 26.31 0.58
CA LEU A 162 -5.30 27.20 0.82
C LEU A 162 -4.95 28.16 1.95
N SER A 163 -5.21 29.45 1.75
CA SER A 163 -4.93 30.49 2.76
C SER A 163 -6.23 30.97 3.38
N ASN A 164 -6.24 31.15 4.71
CA ASN A 164 -7.34 31.82 5.44
C ASN A 164 -8.73 31.24 5.19
N THR A 165 -8.83 29.93 4.95
CA THR A 165 -10.10 29.22 4.77
C THR A 165 -10.08 27.90 5.53
N THR A 166 -11.25 27.44 5.94
CA THR A 166 -11.44 26.13 6.57
C THR A 166 -12.31 25.21 5.72
N SER A 167 -12.38 25.50 4.42
CA SER A 167 -13.08 24.69 3.44
C SER A 167 -12.34 24.62 2.12
N CYS A 168 -12.55 23.52 1.40
CA CYS A 168 -11.97 23.24 0.08
C CYS A 168 -13.04 22.66 -0.83
N HIS A 169 -13.12 23.17 -2.05
CA HIS A 169 -14.05 22.69 -3.06
C HIS A 169 -13.30 21.78 -4.04
N LEU A 170 -13.76 20.54 -4.19
CA LEU A 170 -13.23 19.59 -5.17
C LEU A 170 -14.26 19.39 -6.28
N HIS A 171 -13.87 19.69 -7.51
CA HIS A 171 -14.76 19.52 -8.66
C HIS A 171 -14.88 18.05 -9.04
N HIS A 172 -16.10 17.59 -9.30
CA HIS A 172 -16.36 16.20 -9.71
C HIS A 172 -15.64 15.80 -10.99
N LYS A 173 -15.30 16.76 -11.86
CA LYS A 173 -14.57 16.54 -13.11
C LYS A 173 -13.12 16.12 -12.90
N ASP A 174 -12.52 16.52 -11.77
CA ASP A 174 -11.14 16.21 -11.43
C ASP A 174 -11.02 14.88 -10.68
N LEU A 175 -12.16 14.28 -10.33
CA LEU A 175 -12.26 13.02 -9.62
C LEU A 175 -12.70 11.90 -10.56
N VAL A 176 -12.17 10.71 -10.34
CA VAL A 176 -12.60 9.52 -11.08
C VAL A 176 -13.95 9.06 -10.49
N PRO A 177 -15.03 8.93 -11.29
CA PRO A 177 -16.33 8.43 -10.82
C PRO A 177 -16.23 7.01 -10.21
N GLY A 178 -17.21 6.60 -9.39
CA GLY A 178 -17.28 5.29 -8.73
C GLY A 178 -15.95 4.85 -8.10
N SER A 179 -15.30 5.74 -7.36
CA SER A 179 -14.00 5.51 -6.70
C SER A 179 -14.08 5.97 -5.25
N SER A 180 -13.43 5.21 -4.36
CA SER A 180 -13.20 5.60 -2.96
C SER A 180 -12.01 6.55 -2.89
N TYR A 181 -12.21 7.71 -2.27
CA TYR A 181 -11.21 8.74 -2.03
C TYR A 181 -11.02 8.96 -0.54
N VAL A 182 -9.81 9.38 -0.20
CA VAL A 182 -9.41 9.77 1.15
C VAL A 182 -8.68 11.11 1.10
N ALA A 183 -8.97 11.99 2.05
CA ALA A 183 -8.30 13.27 2.22
C ALA A 183 -7.84 13.48 3.65
N ARG A 184 -6.79 14.29 3.81
CA ARG A 184 -6.27 14.77 5.08
C ARG A 184 -5.77 16.20 4.93
N VAL A 185 -5.83 16.94 6.03
CA VAL A 185 -5.47 18.37 6.05
C VAL A 185 -4.46 18.63 7.15
N ARG A 186 -3.48 19.48 6.89
CA ARG A 186 -2.58 20.01 7.92
C ARG A 186 -2.48 21.52 7.80
N ALA A 187 -2.09 22.18 8.88
CA ALA A 187 -2.00 23.63 8.94
C ALA A 187 -0.55 24.06 9.14
N ARG A 188 -0.20 25.27 8.70
CA ARG A 188 1.03 25.97 9.09
C ARG A 188 0.75 27.45 9.29
N PRO A 189 1.61 28.19 10.01
CA PRO A 189 1.58 29.63 9.98
C PRO A 189 1.71 30.14 8.53
N GLY A 190 0.83 31.05 8.15
CA GLY A 190 0.82 31.66 6.82
C GLY A 190 1.98 32.60 6.64
N GLN A 191 2.49 32.71 5.42
CA GLN A 191 3.75 33.41 5.16
C GLN A 191 3.67 34.91 5.47
N ALA A 192 2.47 35.50 5.41
CA ALA A 192 2.22 36.91 5.70
C ALA A 192 1.81 37.20 7.15
N SER A 193 1.82 36.19 8.03
CA SER A 193 1.24 36.30 9.38
C SER A 193 2.17 36.86 10.46
N GLY A 194 3.46 37.03 10.16
CA GLY A 194 4.49 37.39 11.15
C GLY A 194 4.94 36.23 12.03
N PHE A 195 4.25 35.08 11.95
CA PHE A 195 4.66 33.82 12.58
C PHE A 195 5.34 32.92 11.55
N SER A 196 6.32 32.15 11.99
CA SER A 196 6.96 31.11 11.17
C SER A 196 7.07 29.80 11.94
N GLY A 197 7.16 28.70 11.19
CA GLY A 197 7.24 27.38 11.77
C GLY A 197 6.87 26.28 10.80
N GLN A 198 6.67 25.08 11.35
CA GLN A 198 6.45 23.87 10.57
C GLN A 198 4.96 23.58 10.40
N TYR A 199 4.66 22.66 9.49
CA TYR A 199 3.33 22.11 9.40
C TYR A 199 2.98 21.34 10.68
N SER A 200 1.70 21.41 11.05
CA SER A 200 1.11 20.48 12.01
C SER A 200 1.24 19.04 11.51
N GLU A 201 1.02 18.11 12.42
CA GLU A 201 0.62 16.76 12.04
C GLU A 201 -0.63 16.78 11.16
N TRP A 202 -0.86 15.70 10.44
CA TRP A 202 -2.05 15.55 9.63
C TRP A 202 -3.31 15.39 10.50
N SER A 203 -4.44 15.91 10.01
CA SER A 203 -5.75 15.61 10.56
C SER A 203 -6.06 14.12 10.44
N THR A 204 -7.11 13.68 11.15
CA THR A 204 -7.75 12.41 10.82
C THR A 204 -8.22 12.42 9.37
N GLU A 205 -8.11 11.26 8.73
CA GLU A 205 -8.50 11.07 7.35
C GLU A 205 -10.03 11.07 7.21
N ALA A 206 -10.54 11.72 6.17
CA ALA A 206 -11.94 11.66 5.78
C ALA A 206 -12.06 10.93 4.44
N SER A 207 -12.93 9.92 4.40
CA SER A 207 -13.20 9.12 3.21
C SER A 207 -14.54 9.47 2.59
N TRP A 208 -14.63 9.41 1.26
CA TRP A 208 -15.89 9.53 0.53
C TRP A 208 -15.85 8.71 -0.75
N GLU A 209 -17.03 8.43 -1.29
CA GLU A 209 -17.17 7.76 -2.58
C GLU A 209 -17.70 8.74 -3.63
N THR A 210 -17.13 8.69 -4.83
CA THR A 210 -17.67 9.42 -5.97
C THR A 210 -18.86 8.66 -6.58
N PRO A 211 -19.89 9.35 -7.10
CA PRO A 211 -21.05 8.71 -7.70
C PRO A 211 -20.64 7.68 -8.76
N GLU A 212 -21.39 6.59 -8.85
CA GLU A 212 -21.13 5.52 -9.80
C GLU A 212 -21.02 6.07 -11.23
N GLY A 213 -19.91 5.74 -11.88
CA GLY A 213 -19.71 6.04 -13.29
C GLY A 213 -20.49 5.06 -14.18
N GLY A 214 -20.65 5.46 -15.45
CA GLY A 214 -21.13 4.55 -16.48
C GLY A 214 -20.19 3.36 -16.73
N LEU A 215 -20.54 2.52 -17.71
CA LEU A 215 -19.72 1.38 -18.14
C LEU A 215 -18.54 1.75 -19.04
N GLN A 216 -18.37 3.05 -19.33
CA GLN A 216 -17.33 3.54 -20.23
C GLN A 216 -15.94 3.43 -19.58
N PRO A 217 -14.88 3.17 -20.36
CA PRO A 217 -13.51 3.30 -19.89
C PRO A 217 -13.28 4.70 -19.34
N ARG A 218 -12.47 4.79 -18.29
CA ARG A 218 -12.22 6.05 -17.59
C ARG A 218 -10.76 6.22 -17.23
N ASN A 219 -10.42 7.43 -16.79
CA ASN A 219 -9.07 7.81 -16.39
C ASN A 219 -8.01 7.48 -17.48
N LEU A 220 -8.36 7.69 -18.76
CA LEU A 220 -7.41 7.51 -19.86
C LEU A 220 -6.31 8.56 -19.72
N ARG A 221 -5.07 8.09 -19.50
CA ARG A 221 -3.87 8.92 -19.39
C ARG A 221 -2.81 8.38 -20.31
N CYS A 222 -2.12 9.26 -21.00
CA CYS A 222 -0.99 8.92 -21.84
C CYS A 222 0.21 9.77 -21.46
N LEU A 223 1.36 9.14 -21.26
CA LEU A 223 2.61 9.76 -20.85
C LEU A 223 3.69 9.42 -21.89
N PHE A 224 4.24 10.45 -22.53
CA PHE A 224 5.38 10.29 -23.43
C PHE A 224 6.67 10.32 -22.60
N ASP A 225 7.55 9.35 -22.84
CA ASP A 225 8.83 9.23 -22.14
C ASP A 225 9.91 10.23 -22.59
N GLY A 226 9.66 10.95 -23.68
CA GLY A 226 10.61 11.89 -24.28
C GLY A 226 11.58 11.26 -25.26
N ALA A 227 11.49 9.95 -25.50
CA ALA A 227 12.37 9.21 -26.39
C ALA A 227 11.58 8.62 -27.55
N ASP A 228 10.87 7.52 -27.30
CA ASP A 228 10.27 6.68 -28.33
C ASP A 228 9.03 5.91 -27.85
N HIS A 229 8.56 6.08 -26.61
CA HIS A 229 7.37 5.39 -26.11
C HIS A 229 6.32 6.33 -25.53
N LEU A 230 5.08 6.18 -26.00
CA LEU A 230 3.89 6.77 -25.40
C LEU A 230 3.14 5.69 -24.64
N THR A 231 3.22 5.74 -23.31
CA THR A 231 2.53 4.77 -22.44
C THR A 231 1.13 5.29 -22.11
N CYS A 232 0.10 4.57 -22.53
CA CYS A 232 -1.29 4.90 -22.21
C CYS A 232 -1.88 3.89 -21.22
N SER A 233 -2.63 4.39 -20.24
CA SER A 233 -3.34 3.57 -19.24
C SER A 233 -4.77 4.04 -19.06
N TRP A 234 -5.69 3.11 -18.83
CA TRP A 234 -7.11 3.36 -18.58
C TRP A 234 -7.69 2.36 -17.59
N GLU A 235 -8.89 2.64 -17.10
CA GLU A 235 -9.57 1.82 -16.10
C GLU A 235 -10.93 1.32 -16.63
N VAL A 236 -11.24 0.06 -16.35
CA VAL A 236 -12.52 -0.58 -16.70
C VAL A 236 -13.07 -1.39 -15.52
N LYS A 237 -14.40 -1.55 -15.45
CA LYS A 237 -15.05 -2.33 -14.39
C LYS A 237 -14.62 -3.78 -14.48
N LYS A 238 -14.10 -4.34 -13.39
CA LYS A 238 -13.64 -5.73 -13.32
C LYS A 238 -14.74 -6.73 -13.68
N ALA A 239 -15.99 -6.40 -13.36
CA ALA A 239 -17.15 -7.26 -13.64
C ALA A 239 -17.43 -7.46 -15.13
N ILE A 240 -16.95 -6.57 -16.02
CA ILE A 240 -17.23 -6.65 -17.46
C ILE A 240 -16.04 -7.15 -18.28
N THR A 241 -14.83 -7.25 -17.71
CA THR A 241 -13.62 -7.61 -18.47
C THR A 241 -13.60 -9.07 -18.93
N THR A 242 -14.43 -9.93 -18.33
CA THR A 242 -14.63 -11.32 -18.79
C THR A 242 -15.52 -11.44 -20.03
N SER A 243 -16.30 -10.40 -20.33
CA SER A 243 -17.28 -10.39 -21.44
C SER A 243 -16.93 -9.39 -22.53
N VAL A 244 -16.28 -8.29 -22.18
CA VAL A 244 -15.92 -7.19 -23.08
C VAL A 244 -14.42 -6.96 -23.01
N LEU A 245 -13.73 -7.19 -24.12
CA LEU A 245 -12.34 -6.81 -24.28
C LEU A 245 -12.27 -5.35 -24.72
N PHE A 246 -11.33 -4.59 -24.15
CA PHE A 246 -11.08 -3.22 -24.56
C PHE A 246 -9.73 -3.13 -25.27
N GLY A 247 -9.73 -2.46 -26.41
CA GLY A 247 -8.53 -2.15 -27.18
C GLY A 247 -8.25 -0.66 -27.13
N LEU A 248 -6.98 -0.30 -27.21
CA LEU A 248 -6.55 1.07 -27.40
C LEU A 248 -6.21 1.30 -28.86
N PHE A 249 -6.81 2.33 -29.45
CA PHE A 249 -6.66 2.68 -30.85
C PHE A 249 -6.11 4.09 -30.96
N PHE A 250 -5.17 4.30 -31.87
CA PHE A 250 -4.53 5.59 -32.04
C PHE A 250 -4.39 6.01 -33.50
N ARG A 251 -4.32 7.32 -33.71
CA ARG A 251 -4.03 7.96 -35.00
C ARG A 251 -2.93 8.98 -34.80
N VAL A 252 -1.96 8.95 -35.69
CA VAL A 252 -0.84 9.91 -35.69
C VAL A 252 -1.25 11.23 -36.33
N THR A 253 -2.18 11.21 -37.29
CA THR A 253 -2.79 12.42 -37.86
C THR A 253 -4.27 12.20 -38.10
N PRO A 254 -5.12 13.24 -38.22
CA PRO A 254 -6.54 13.07 -38.50
C PRO A 254 -6.83 12.27 -39.79
N ALA A 255 -5.89 12.29 -40.74
CA ALA A 255 -5.98 11.59 -42.02
C ALA A 255 -5.32 10.21 -42.04
N SER A 256 -4.59 9.81 -40.98
CA SER A 256 -3.95 8.49 -40.95
C SER A 256 -4.97 7.39 -40.70
N ALA A 257 -4.64 6.17 -41.14
CA ALA A 257 -5.32 4.98 -40.69
C ALA A 257 -5.23 4.88 -39.16
N GLU A 258 -6.24 4.27 -38.57
CA GLU A 258 -6.29 4.01 -37.14
C GLU A 258 -5.62 2.68 -36.86
N GLU A 259 -4.68 2.68 -35.92
CA GLU A 259 -3.89 1.51 -35.54
C GLU A 259 -4.33 1.03 -34.15
N GLU A 260 -4.25 -0.29 -33.92
CA GLU A 260 -4.51 -0.91 -32.63
C GLU A 260 -3.19 -1.12 -31.87
N CYS A 261 -3.13 -0.65 -30.64
CA CYS A 261 -2.00 -0.86 -29.76
C CYS A 261 -2.04 -2.29 -29.18
N SER A 262 -0.92 -3.01 -29.28
CA SER A 262 -0.78 -4.36 -28.71
C SER A 262 0.66 -4.64 -28.27
N PRO A 263 0.89 -5.43 -27.21
CA PRO A 263 -0.11 -6.07 -26.34
C PRO A 263 -0.71 -5.12 -25.29
N VAL A 264 -1.95 -5.40 -24.87
CA VAL A 264 -2.57 -4.72 -23.72
C VAL A 264 -2.22 -5.49 -22.44
N HIS A 265 -1.61 -4.80 -21.49
CA HIS A 265 -1.30 -5.31 -20.16
C HIS A 265 -2.45 -5.01 -19.20
N GLU A 266 -2.75 -5.93 -18.30
CA GLU A 266 -3.77 -5.74 -17.27
C GLU A 266 -3.17 -5.91 -15.87
N LYS A 267 -3.52 -4.98 -14.98
CA LYS A 267 -3.14 -4.99 -13.57
C LYS A 267 -4.39 -4.89 -12.72
N ALA A 268 -4.70 -5.96 -11.99
CA ALA A 268 -5.75 -5.96 -10.97
C ALA A 268 -5.24 -5.30 -9.68
N LEU A 269 -6.03 -4.38 -9.14
CA LEU A 269 -5.78 -3.78 -7.83
C LEU A 269 -6.62 -4.50 -6.76
N PRO A 270 -6.05 -4.92 -5.63
CA PRO A 270 -6.80 -5.56 -4.54
C PRO A 270 -7.91 -4.63 -4.02
N HIS A 271 -9.09 -5.17 -3.75
CA HIS A 271 -10.23 -4.45 -3.16
C HIS A 271 -10.77 -3.27 -4.00
N VAL A 272 -10.35 -3.13 -5.26
CA VAL A 272 -10.90 -2.13 -6.19
C VAL A 272 -11.80 -2.82 -7.21
N PRO A 273 -13.02 -2.32 -7.48
CA PRO A 273 -13.93 -2.91 -8.47
C PRO A 273 -13.52 -2.64 -9.94
N TYR A 274 -12.30 -2.19 -10.17
CA TYR A 274 -11.75 -1.80 -11.46
C TYR A 274 -10.39 -2.45 -11.68
N VAL A 275 -10.07 -2.71 -12.95
CA VAL A 275 -8.75 -3.13 -13.39
C VAL A 275 -8.12 -2.03 -14.22
N VAL A 276 -6.81 -1.85 -14.07
CA VAL A 276 -6.04 -0.91 -14.87
C VAL A 276 -5.48 -1.67 -16.06
N GLN A 277 -5.75 -1.18 -17.26
CA GLN A 277 -5.20 -1.70 -18.50
C GLN A 277 -4.23 -0.65 -19.09
N SER A 278 -3.16 -1.11 -19.72
CA SER A 278 -2.15 -0.24 -20.32
C SER A 278 -1.59 -0.81 -21.60
N CYS A 279 -1.16 0.07 -22.50
CA CYS A 279 -0.49 -0.28 -23.75
C CYS A 279 0.56 0.78 -24.10
N GLU A 280 1.66 0.33 -24.72
CA GLU A 280 2.78 1.17 -25.12
C GLU A 280 2.77 1.35 -26.64
N ILE A 281 2.71 2.61 -27.08
CA ILE A 281 2.72 2.97 -28.49
C ILE A 281 4.15 3.41 -28.85
N PRO A 282 4.79 2.79 -29.86
CA PRO A 282 6.08 3.26 -30.35
C PRO A 282 5.91 4.59 -31.11
N VAL A 283 6.68 5.60 -30.71
CA VAL A 283 6.69 6.95 -31.26
C VAL A 283 7.98 7.16 -32.06
N ASN A 284 7.85 7.48 -33.34
CA ASN A 284 9.02 7.81 -34.16
C ASN A 284 9.35 9.31 -34.04
N SER A 285 10.39 9.65 -33.28
CA SER A 285 10.82 11.03 -33.02
C SER A 285 11.31 11.79 -34.27
N SER A 286 11.65 11.08 -35.34
CA SER A 286 12.13 11.68 -36.60
C SER A 286 11.04 12.35 -37.44
N SER A 287 9.76 12.11 -37.15
CA SER A 287 8.65 12.58 -37.99
C SER A 287 8.14 13.98 -37.67
N GLY A 288 8.66 14.64 -36.61
CA GLY A 288 8.20 15.95 -36.16
C GLY A 288 6.74 15.98 -35.68
N GLN A 289 6.13 14.80 -35.45
CA GLN A 289 4.73 14.67 -35.05
C GLN A 289 4.57 14.83 -33.54
N SER A 290 3.89 15.89 -33.14
CA SER A 290 3.70 16.26 -31.72
C SER A 290 2.34 15.87 -31.15
N GLN A 291 1.43 15.32 -31.96
CA GLN A 291 0.04 15.09 -31.55
C GLN A 291 -0.47 13.71 -31.98
N TYR A 292 -0.92 12.93 -31.02
CA TYR A 292 -1.57 11.63 -31.23
C TYR A 292 -3.02 11.73 -30.75
N HIS A 293 -3.95 11.22 -31.55
CA HIS A 293 -5.31 10.96 -31.07
C HIS A 293 -5.38 9.54 -30.56
N VAL A 294 -5.69 9.36 -29.28
CA VAL A 294 -5.87 8.06 -28.65
C VAL A 294 -7.33 7.87 -28.26
N SER A 295 -7.86 6.65 -28.40
CA SER A 295 -9.21 6.28 -28.00
C SER A 295 -9.23 4.85 -27.45
N VAL A 296 -10.07 4.61 -26.45
CA VAL A 296 -10.30 3.27 -25.90
C VAL A 296 -11.73 2.87 -26.19
N ARG A 297 -11.92 1.68 -26.77
CA ARG A 297 -13.25 1.16 -27.10
C ARG A 297 -13.28 -0.36 -26.98
N ALA A 298 -14.48 -0.91 -26.93
CA ALA A 298 -14.68 -2.36 -26.96
C ALA A 298 -14.11 -2.92 -28.27
N LYS A 299 -13.32 -3.99 -28.15
CA LYS A 299 -12.78 -4.74 -29.26
C LYS A 299 -13.82 -5.75 -29.75
N THR A 300 -14.01 -5.81 -31.07
CA THR A 300 -14.84 -6.84 -31.69
C THR A 300 -14.02 -8.12 -31.80
N GLU A 301 -14.44 -9.17 -31.10
CA GLU A 301 -13.85 -10.49 -31.22
C GLU A 301 -14.68 -11.33 -32.20
N GLU A 302 -14.02 -11.81 -33.25
CA GLU A 302 -14.66 -12.63 -34.28
C GLU A 302 -14.06 -14.03 -34.29
N LYS A 303 -14.94 -15.03 -34.29
CA LYS A 303 -14.55 -16.43 -34.47
C LYS A 303 -15.07 -16.93 -35.80
N GLN A 304 -14.15 -17.21 -36.72
CA GLN A 304 -14.51 -17.86 -37.97
C GLN A 304 -14.87 -19.33 -37.70
N ILE A 305 -16.12 -19.70 -38.03
CA ILE A 305 -16.60 -21.07 -37.94
C ILE A 305 -16.97 -21.53 -39.35
N GLU A 306 -16.18 -22.47 -39.88
CA GLU A 306 -16.47 -23.08 -41.17
C GLU A 306 -17.66 -24.04 -41.04
N ALA A 307 -18.84 -23.60 -41.48
CA ALA A 307 -20.08 -24.38 -41.37
C ALA A 307 -19.96 -25.80 -41.96
N HIS A 308 -19.21 -25.98 -43.05
CA HIS A 308 -19.03 -27.29 -43.68
C HIS A 308 -18.19 -28.29 -42.84
N LYS A 309 -17.43 -27.80 -41.85
CA LYS A 309 -16.67 -28.61 -40.89
C LYS A 309 -17.39 -28.79 -39.55
N ASN A 310 -18.49 -28.08 -39.32
CA ASN A 310 -19.19 -28.02 -38.03
C ASN A 310 -20.65 -28.51 -38.16
N ILE A 311 -20.85 -29.61 -38.89
CA ILE A 311 -22.17 -30.17 -39.18
C ILE A 311 -22.58 -31.16 -38.08
N LYS A 312 -23.70 -30.89 -37.40
CA LYS A 312 -24.36 -31.85 -36.50
C LYS A 312 -25.67 -32.31 -37.13
N VAL A 313 -25.66 -33.48 -37.75
CA VAL A 313 -26.85 -34.07 -38.37
C VAL A 313 -27.83 -34.50 -37.28
N LEU A 314 -29.13 -34.33 -37.52
CA LEU A 314 -30.16 -34.85 -36.62
C LEU A 314 -30.12 -36.38 -36.58
N PRO A 315 -30.49 -37.00 -35.44
CA PRO A 315 -30.49 -38.45 -35.31
C PRO A 315 -31.42 -39.11 -36.36
N PRO A 316 -31.08 -40.31 -36.86
CA PRO A 316 -31.96 -41.07 -37.75
C PRO A 316 -33.32 -41.34 -37.09
N ALA A 317 -34.39 -41.20 -37.86
CA ALA A 317 -35.75 -41.45 -37.38
C ALA A 317 -36.18 -42.89 -37.65
N ASN A 318 -37.20 -43.37 -36.94
CA ASN A 318 -37.87 -44.65 -37.18
C ASN A 318 -36.91 -45.86 -37.21
N VAL A 319 -35.97 -45.90 -36.27
CA VAL A 319 -35.10 -47.08 -36.08
C VAL A 319 -35.97 -48.26 -35.68
N SER A 320 -36.03 -49.27 -36.54
CA SER A 320 -36.86 -50.46 -36.36
C SER A 320 -36.08 -51.71 -36.74
N VAL A 321 -36.49 -52.86 -36.19
CA VAL A 321 -35.87 -54.16 -36.46
C VAL A 321 -36.94 -55.08 -37.04
N THR A 322 -36.66 -55.66 -38.19
CA THR A 322 -37.55 -56.63 -38.85
C THR A 322 -36.81 -57.95 -39.05
N VAL A 323 -37.53 -59.07 -38.99
CA VAL A 323 -36.98 -60.41 -39.27
C VAL A 323 -37.29 -60.75 -40.72
N THR A 324 -36.27 -61.13 -41.49
CA THR A 324 -36.42 -61.52 -42.90
C THR A 324 -36.94 -62.95 -43.02
N GLU A 325 -37.45 -63.33 -44.20
CA GLU A 325 -37.93 -64.70 -44.49
C GLU A 325 -36.84 -65.77 -44.27
N ASN A 326 -35.57 -65.37 -44.32
CA ASN A 326 -34.40 -66.21 -44.11
C ASN A 326 -33.93 -66.27 -42.63
N GLN A 327 -34.73 -65.81 -41.67
CA GLN A 327 -34.39 -65.73 -40.24
C GLN A 327 -33.22 -64.77 -39.89
N GLU A 328 -32.93 -63.78 -40.73
CA GLU A 328 -31.94 -62.73 -40.42
C GLU A 328 -32.60 -61.49 -39.82
N TYR A 329 -31.88 -60.76 -38.96
CA TYR A 329 -32.36 -59.49 -38.42
C TYR A 329 -31.91 -58.32 -39.30
N GLU A 330 -32.86 -57.50 -39.74
CA GLU A 330 -32.60 -56.30 -40.53
C GLU A 330 -32.92 -55.05 -39.71
N LEU A 331 -31.93 -54.17 -39.54
CA LEU A 331 -32.11 -52.87 -38.91
C LEU A 331 -32.42 -51.81 -39.97
N ARG A 332 -33.52 -51.09 -39.82
CA ARG A 332 -33.96 -50.04 -40.74
C ARG A 332 -34.07 -48.72 -40.02
N TRP A 333 -33.66 -47.65 -40.69
CA TRP A 333 -33.85 -46.28 -40.22
C TRP A 333 -34.09 -45.34 -41.40
N THR A 334 -34.78 -44.25 -41.12
CA THR A 334 -34.98 -43.17 -42.08
C THR A 334 -33.84 -42.15 -41.92
N LYS A 335 -33.05 -41.97 -43.00
CA LYS A 335 -32.02 -40.94 -43.05
C LYS A 335 -32.63 -39.55 -42.94
N TYR A 336 -31.90 -38.62 -42.32
CA TYR A 336 -32.29 -37.21 -42.34
C TYR A 336 -32.19 -36.65 -43.76
N ALA A 337 -33.23 -36.00 -44.25
CA ALA A 337 -33.24 -35.40 -45.58
C ALA A 337 -32.44 -34.10 -45.59
N LEU A 338 -31.18 -34.18 -46.02
CA LEU A 338 -30.36 -32.99 -46.25
C LEU A 338 -30.81 -32.28 -47.53
N ARG A 339 -30.78 -30.94 -47.52
CA ARG A 339 -31.08 -30.11 -48.70
C ARG A 339 -30.18 -30.42 -49.89
N TYR A 340 -28.93 -30.80 -49.62
CA TYR A 340 -27.95 -31.14 -50.64
C TYR A 340 -27.74 -32.65 -50.68
N SER A 341 -28.19 -33.26 -51.78
CA SER A 341 -28.18 -34.72 -51.97
C SER A 341 -26.79 -35.32 -52.13
N PHE A 342 -25.78 -34.51 -52.49
CA PHE A 342 -24.39 -34.96 -52.65
C PHE A 342 -23.66 -35.19 -51.32
N ILE A 343 -24.21 -34.72 -50.20
CA ILE A 343 -23.61 -34.93 -48.87
C ILE A 343 -23.92 -36.36 -48.41
N LYS A 344 -22.87 -37.21 -48.38
CA LYS A 344 -22.98 -38.60 -47.94
C LYS A 344 -23.11 -38.67 -46.42
N GLN A 345 -24.03 -39.49 -45.93
CA GLN A 345 -24.21 -39.75 -44.51
C GLN A 345 -23.63 -41.13 -44.18
N ARG A 346 -22.79 -41.20 -43.16
CA ARG A 346 -22.31 -42.47 -42.59
C ARG A 346 -23.06 -42.75 -41.31
N TYR A 347 -23.34 -44.02 -41.07
CA TYR A 347 -24.07 -44.46 -39.90
C TYR A 347 -23.23 -45.42 -39.08
N GLN A 348 -23.18 -45.14 -37.78
CA GLN A 348 -22.64 -46.07 -36.79
C GLN A 348 -23.82 -46.74 -36.12
N VAL A 349 -23.82 -48.07 -36.12
CA VAL A 349 -24.86 -48.89 -35.51
C VAL A 349 -24.25 -49.64 -34.33
N GLU A 350 -24.90 -49.54 -33.18
CA GLU A 350 -24.51 -50.25 -31.97
C GLU A 350 -25.68 -51.12 -31.50
N TYR A 351 -25.39 -52.39 -31.20
CA TYR A 351 -26.36 -53.33 -30.64
C TYR A 351 -25.71 -54.19 -29.55
N TRP A 352 -26.53 -54.68 -28.62
CA TRP A 352 -26.08 -55.54 -27.54
C TRP A 352 -27.18 -56.51 -27.13
N LYS A 353 -26.79 -57.63 -26.54
CA LYS A 353 -27.72 -58.57 -25.90
C LYS A 353 -28.13 -58.00 -24.55
N ASN A 354 -29.44 -57.93 -24.29
CA ASN A 354 -29.93 -57.43 -23.01
C ASN A 354 -29.33 -58.27 -21.85
N ASN A 355 -28.84 -57.60 -20.81
CA ASN A 355 -28.09 -58.16 -19.67
C ASN A 355 -26.66 -58.69 -19.92
N GLN A 356 -26.01 -58.38 -21.06
CA GLN A 356 -24.57 -58.61 -21.25
C GLN A 356 -23.89 -57.40 -21.89
N TYR A 357 -23.08 -56.65 -21.13
CA TYR A 357 -22.31 -55.47 -21.59
C TYR A 357 -21.10 -55.86 -22.46
N LYS A 358 -21.30 -56.60 -23.54
CA LYS A 358 -20.28 -56.77 -24.58
C LYS A 358 -20.75 -56.06 -25.85
N LYS A 359 -20.06 -54.95 -26.15
CA LYS A 359 -20.36 -54.01 -27.23
C LYS A 359 -19.92 -54.58 -28.58
N VAL A 360 -20.82 -54.62 -29.56
CA VAL A 360 -20.47 -54.89 -30.96
C VAL A 360 -20.87 -53.67 -31.78
N SER A 361 -19.88 -53.00 -32.38
CA SER A 361 -20.06 -51.81 -33.23
C SER A 361 -19.85 -52.18 -34.68
N LEU A 362 -20.82 -51.84 -35.54
CA LEU A 362 -20.71 -51.98 -36.99
C LEU A 362 -20.77 -50.59 -37.62
N GLU A 363 -19.78 -50.27 -38.46
CA GLU A 363 -19.78 -49.07 -39.28
C GLU A 363 -20.36 -49.39 -40.66
N SER A 364 -21.39 -48.65 -41.07
CA SER A 364 -21.99 -48.77 -42.39
C SER A 364 -21.90 -47.44 -43.14
N ALA A 365 -21.19 -47.46 -44.27
CA ALA A 365 -21.18 -46.37 -45.24
C ALA A 365 -22.06 -46.76 -46.44
N ARG A 366 -23.09 -45.97 -46.74
CA ARG A 366 -23.80 -46.04 -48.02
C ARG A 366 -23.77 -44.68 -48.70
#